data_AF-A0A2D4FNM4-F1
#
_entry.id   AF-A0A2D4FNM4-F1
#
_cell.length_a   1.000
_cell.length_b   1.000
_cell.length_c   1.000
_cell.angle_alpha   90.00
_cell.angle_beta   90.00
_cell.angle_gamma   90.00
#
_symmetry.space_group_name_H-M   'P 1'
#
loop_
_entity.id
_entity.type
_entity.pdbx_description
1 polymer ?
#
loop_
_entity_poly.entity_id
_entity_poly.type
_entity_poly.pdbx_seq_one_letter_code
_entity_poly.pdbx_strand_id
1 'polypeptide(L)'
;LWAGQVADALVDLTGGLAERWSLKDLSQNPERERAGKVLEKTVFRQLMNLKEKCVMSCSVFSSRQGTSQLGEFHAFIVVDMQDLSKVSRKETILLRIRNPWGRRCWKGPWREGGPGWKQLDPVV
;
A
#
# COMPACT_ATOMS: atom_id res chain seq x y z
N LEU A 1 -7.05 7.69 23.42
CA LEU A 1 -5.75 8.24 22.95
C LEU A 1 -6.00 9.01 21.66
N TRP A 2 -5.62 10.29 21.59
CA TRP A 2 -5.86 11.17 20.42
C TRP A 2 -4.54 11.50 19.69
N ALA A 3 -3.59 10.57 19.59
CA ALA A 3 -2.34 10.72 18.80
C ALA A 3 -1.47 9.44 18.78
N GLY A 4 -2.09 8.25 18.73
CA GLY A 4 -1.33 7.00 18.76
C GLY A 4 -0.50 6.78 17.49
N GLN A 5 0.73 6.27 17.64
CA GLN A 5 1.49 5.74 16.51
C GLN A 5 1.12 4.27 16.31
N VAL A 6 0.84 3.88 15.06
CA VAL A 6 0.48 2.49 14.76
C VAL A 6 1.65 1.54 15.03
N ALA A 7 2.89 1.99 14.82
CA ALA A 7 4.08 1.19 15.09
C ALA A 7 4.13 0.77 16.58
N ASP A 8 3.98 1.71 17.50
CA ASP A 8 3.99 1.45 18.94
C ASP A 8 2.86 0.49 19.33
N ALA A 9 1.64 0.73 18.83
CA ALA A 9 0.50 -0.15 19.10
C ALA A 9 0.73 -1.59 18.59
N LEU A 10 1.42 -1.77 17.46
CA LEU A 10 1.76 -3.10 16.95
C LEU A 10 2.81 -3.79 17.83
N VAL A 11 3.79 -3.05 18.34
CA VAL A 11 4.77 -3.58 19.32
C VAL A 11 4.05 -4.00 20.60
N ASP A 12 3.21 -3.13 21.16
CA ASP A 12 2.46 -3.42 22.40
C ASP A 12 1.57 -4.65 22.27
N LEU A 13 0.92 -4.84 21.11
CA LEU A 13 0.01 -5.96 20.88
C LEU A 13 0.71 -7.28 20.58
N THR A 14 1.90 -7.24 19.98
CA THR A 14 2.59 -8.45 19.47
C THR A 14 3.83 -8.82 20.26
N GLY A 15 4.40 -7.90 21.04
CA GLY A 15 5.74 -8.02 21.61
C GLY A 15 6.87 -8.04 20.57
N GLY A 16 6.55 -7.80 19.29
CA GLY A 16 7.48 -7.88 18.17
C GLY A 16 8.20 -6.56 17.87
N LEU A 17 8.90 -6.54 16.75
CA LEU A 17 9.56 -5.34 16.23
C LEU A 17 8.65 -4.63 15.21
N ALA A 18 8.64 -3.30 15.24
CA ALA A 18 7.99 -2.49 14.22
C ALA A 18 9.03 -1.76 13.37
N GLU A 19 8.83 -1.78 12.06
CA GLU A 19 9.62 -1.04 11.08
C GLU A 19 8.70 -0.11 10.27
N ARG A 20 9.19 1.08 9.91
CA ARG A 20 8.44 2.07 9.15
C ARG A 20 9.19 2.49 7.89
N TRP A 21 8.47 2.48 6.78
CA TRP A 21 8.98 2.89 5.47
C TRP A 21 8.28 4.16 4.97
N SER A 22 9.05 5.10 4.42
CA SER A 22 8.54 6.34 3.80
C SER A 22 8.67 6.25 2.28
N LEU A 23 7.52 6.23 1.58
CA LEU A 23 7.51 6.11 0.12
C LEU A 23 7.95 7.41 -0.60
N LYS A 24 7.92 8.57 0.07
CA LYS A 24 8.32 9.85 -0.55
C LYS A 24 9.83 9.95 -0.75
N ASP A 25 10.61 9.39 0.16
CA ASP A 25 12.07 9.46 0.14
C ASP A 25 12.67 8.67 -1.03
N LEU A 26 11.87 7.78 -1.62
CA LEU A 26 12.22 7.01 -2.82
C LEU A 26 12.15 7.84 -4.11
N SER A 27 11.48 9.00 -4.09
CA SER A 27 11.11 9.77 -5.29
C SER A 27 11.74 11.16 -5.43
N GLN A 28 12.64 11.58 -4.52
CA GLN A 28 13.06 12.99 -4.43
C GLN A 28 13.98 13.51 -5.56
N ASN A 29 14.31 12.72 -6.59
CA ASN A 29 15.12 13.19 -7.72
C ASN A 29 14.65 12.55 -9.04
N PRO A 30 14.39 13.31 -10.12
CA PRO A 30 13.90 12.79 -11.40
C PRO A 30 14.84 11.74 -12.06
N GLU A 31 16.16 11.84 -11.89
CA GLU A 31 17.09 10.78 -12.33
C GLU A 31 16.95 9.51 -11.50
N ARG A 32 16.55 9.67 -10.23
CA ARG A 32 16.26 8.57 -9.30
C ARG A 32 14.81 8.11 -9.38
N GLU A 33 13.95 8.65 -10.24
CA GLU A 33 12.55 8.21 -10.32
C GLU A 33 12.45 6.77 -10.85
N ARG A 34 13.30 6.41 -11.82
CA ARG A 34 13.41 5.02 -12.29
C ARG A 34 14.00 4.10 -11.23
N ALA A 35 15.07 4.53 -10.56
CA ALA A 35 15.68 3.79 -9.45
C ALA A 35 14.72 3.64 -8.26
N GLY A 36 13.93 4.67 -7.97
CA GLY A 36 12.91 4.75 -6.94
C GLY A 36 11.75 3.80 -7.23
N LYS A 37 11.24 3.77 -8.47
CA LYS A 37 10.24 2.77 -8.88
C LYS A 37 10.76 1.34 -8.79
N VAL A 38 12.04 1.10 -9.10
CA VAL A 38 12.67 -0.22 -8.95
C VAL A 38 12.82 -0.58 -7.46
N LEU A 39 13.21 0.37 -6.62
CA LEU A 39 13.35 0.19 -5.18
C LEU A 39 12.00 -0.04 -4.51
N GLU A 40 10.97 0.73 -4.86
CA GLU A 40 9.57 0.52 -4.43
C GLU A 40 9.12 -0.90 -4.76
N LYS A 41 9.28 -1.34 -6.01
CA LYS A 41 8.92 -2.71 -6.42
C LYS A 41 9.67 -3.77 -5.62
N THR A 42 10.97 -3.56 -5.39
CA THR A 42 11.81 -4.51 -4.64
C THR A 42 11.34 -4.61 -3.19
N VAL A 43 11.08 -3.47 -2.54
CA VAL A 43 10.52 -3.41 -1.18
C VAL A 43 9.17 -4.12 -1.14
N PHE A 44 8.25 -3.83 -2.06
CA PHE A 44 6.95 -4.51 -2.08
C PHE A 44 7.08 -6.03 -2.30
N ARG A 45 8.00 -6.49 -3.15
CA ARG A 45 8.27 -7.94 -3.28
C ARG A 45 8.80 -8.56 -1.99
N GLN A 46 9.66 -7.87 -1.26
CA GLN A 46 10.12 -8.33 0.06
C GLN A 46 8.96 -8.38 1.06
N LEU A 47 8.12 -7.33 1.11
CA LEU A 47 6.94 -7.28 1.98
C LEU A 47 5.93 -8.39 1.66
N MET A 48 5.78 -8.81 0.40
CA MET A 48 4.95 -9.96 0.04
C MET A 48 5.41 -11.24 0.75
N ASN A 49 6.72 -11.46 0.93
CA ASN A 49 7.24 -12.63 1.65
C ASN A 49 6.96 -12.57 3.16
N LEU A 50 6.61 -11.38 3.68
CA LEU A 50 6.33 -11.12 5.09
C LEU A 50 4.83 -11.03 5.39
N LYS A 51 3.95 -10.99 4.37
CA LYS A 51 2.52 -10.73 4.57
C LYS A 51 1.78 -11.74 5.44
N GLU A 52 2.26 -12.98 5.49
CA GLU A 52 1.70 -14.04 6.34
C GLU A 52 2.34 -14.08 7.74
N LYS A 53 3.40 -13.30 7.98
CA LYS A 53 4.21 -13.32 9.20
C LYS A 53 4.16 -12.01 9.99
N CYS A 54 3.68 -10.93 9.37
CA CYS A 54 3.71 -9.58 9.93
C CYS A 54 2.38 -8.88 9.73
N VAL A 55 1.97 -8.08 10.71
CA VAL A 55 0.85 -7.15 10.57
C VAL A 55 1.36 -5.89 9.89
N MET A 56 0.67 -5.44 8.84
CA MET A 56 1.05 -4.26 8.06
C MET A 56 -0.01 -3.17 8.10
N SER A 57 0.45 -1.93 8.22
CA SER A 57 -0.37 -0.72 8.20
C SER A 57 0.24 0.32 7.28
N CYS A 58 -0.61 1.17 6.70
CA CYS A 58 -0.16 2.28 5.86
C CYS A 58 -0.97 3.54 6.15
N SER A 59 -0.38 4.70 5.87
CA SER A 59 -1.04 5.99 6.04
C SER A 59 -0.59 6.96 4.97
N VAL A 60 -1.45 7.90 4.60
CA VAL A 60 -1.10 8.98 3.66
C VAL A 60 -0.83 10.26 4.46
N PHE A 61 0.42 10.74 4.39
CA PHE A 61 0.89 11.90 5.17
C PHE A 61 0.86 13.22 4.37
N SER A 62 0.11 13.30 3.26
CA SER A 62 -0.10 14.57 2.55
C SER A 62 -1.34 14.56 1.67
N SER A 63 -2.08 15.66 1.68
CA SER A 63 -3.01 15.99 0.61
C SER A 63 -2.21 16.35 -0.64
N ARG A 64 -2.56 15.74 -1.79
CA ARG A 64 -2.30 16.40 -3.07
C ARG A 64 -3.53 17.25 -3.32
N GLN A 65 -3.38 18.50 -3.78
CA GLN A 65 -4.56 19.33 -4.11
C GLN A 65 -5.55 18.52 -4.95
N GLY A 66 -6.77 18.32 -4.43
CA GLY A 66 -7.82 17.54 -5.09
C GLY A 66 -8.01 16.09 -4.60
N THR A 67 -7.25 15.59 -3.62
CA THR A 67 -7.58 14.31 -2.96
C THR A 67 -8.76 14.51 -2.00
N SER A 68 -9.81 13.68 -2.12
CA SER A 68 -10.98 13.79 -1.24
C SER A 68 -10.58 13.55 0.22
N GLN A 69 -11.12 14.35 1.15
CA GLN A 69 -10.95 14.29 2.61
C GLN A 69 -11.14 12.89 3.25
N LEU A 70 -11.68 11.90 2.53
CA LEU A 70 -11.94 10.55 3.02
C LEU A 70 -10.67 9.70 3.28
N GLY A 71 -9.50 10.12 2.80
CA GLY A 71 -8.26 9.32 2.83
C GLY A 71 -7.13 9.89 3.69
N GLU A 72 -7.28 11.09 4.21
CA GLU A 72 -6.16 11.88 4.75
C GLU A 72 -5.98 11.62 6.24
N PHE A 73 -4.71 11.60 6.68
CA PHE A 73 -4.31 11.58 8.10
C PHE A 73 -4.91 10.43 8.95
N HIS A 74 -5.13 9.25 8.35
CA HIS A 74 -5.49 8.05 9.10
C HIS A 74 -4.72 6.81 8.67
N ALA A 75 -4.72 5.84 9.58
CA ALA A 75 -4.13 4.53 9.37
C ALA A 75 -5.11 3.59 8.68
N PHE A 76 -4.61 2.86 7.70
CA PHE A 76 -5.29 1.75 7.05
C PHE A 76 -4.58 0.44 7.35
N ILE A 77 -5.31 -0.66 7.20
CA ILE A 77 -4.75 -2.01 7.34
C ILE A 77 -4.41 -2.52 5.94
N VAL A 78 -3.18 -3.00 5.75
CA VAL A 78 -2.80 -3.76 4.55
C VAL A 78 -3.17 -5.21 4.81
N VAL A 79 -4.21 -5.69 4.12
CA VAL A 79 -4.78 -7.03 4.33
C VAL A 79 -4.08 -8.07 3.47
N ASP A 80 -3.64 -7.68 2.27
CA ASP A 80 -2.98 -8.59 1.34
C ASP A 80 -2.17 -7.81 0.30
N MET A 81 -1.23 -8.50 -0.35
CA MET A 81 -0.44 -8.00 -1.46
C MET A 81 -0.26 -9.09 -2.52
N GLN A 82 -0.48 -8.73 -3.78
CA GLN A 82 -0.45 -9.66 -4.90
C GLN A 82 0.32 -9.08 -6.09
N ASP A 83 1.24 -9.89 -6.62
CA ASP A 83 1.95 -9.58 -7.87
C ASP A 83 1.15 -10.15 -9.05
N LEU A 84 0.72 -9.26 -9.94
CA LEU A 84 -0.05 -9.58 -11.13
C LEU A 84 0.82 -9.66 -12.39
N SER A 85 2.14 -9.59 -12.28
CA SER A 85 3.07 -9.66 -13.42
C SER A 85 2.88 -10.89 -14.31
N LYS A 86 2.38 -12.01 -13.76
CA LYS A 86 2.11 -13.24 -14.52
C LYS A 86 0.83 -13.20 -15.36
N VAL A 87 -0.12 -12.33 -14.98
CA VAL A 87 -1.48 -12.29 -15.54
C VAL A 87 -1.83 -10.92 -16.12
N SER A 88 -0.88 -10.00 -16.15
CA SER A 88 -1.04 -8.63 -16.65
C SER A 88 0.10 -8.34 -17.61
N ARG A 89 -0.21 -7.66 -18.71
CA ARG A 89 0.79 -7.16 -19.68
C ARG A 89 1.79 -6.17 -19.08
N LYS A 90 1.49 -5.64 -17.89
CA LYS A 90 2.35 -4.72 -17.13
C LYS A 90 2.63 -5.29 -15.76
N GLU A 91 3.90 -5.22 -15.34
CA GLU A 91 4.29 -5.49 -13.96
C GLU A 91 3.49 -4.61 -12.99
N THR A 92 2.57 -5.23 -12.26
CA THR A 92 1.64 -4.56 -11.36
C THR A 92 1.60 -5.31 -10.04
N ILE A 93 1.89 -4.63 -8.93
CA ILE A 93 1.68 -5.15 -7.59
C ILE A 93 0.47 -4.44 -7.00
N LEU A 94 -0.51 -5.19 -6.50
CA LEU A 94 -1.69 -4.65 -5.84
C LEU A 94 -1.58 -4.85 -4.33
N LEU A 95 -2.02 -3.83 -3.59
CA LEU A 95 -2.24 -3.90 -2.15
C LEU A 95 -3.74 -3.88 -1.89
N ARG A 96 -4.24 -4.86 -1.15
CA ARG A 96 -5.60 -4.87 -0.62
C ARG A 96 -5.62 -4.11 0.70
N ILE A 97 -6.19 -2.92 0.69
CA ILE A 97 -6.22 -2.02 1.85
C ILE A 97 -7.64 -1.99 2.44
N ARG A 98 -7.74 -2.08 3.77
CA ARG A 98 -8.99 -1.93 4.53
C ARG A 98 -8.98 -0.64 5.33
N ASN A 99 -10.04 0.15 5.18
CA ASN A 99 -10.35 1.27 6.07
C ASN A 99 -11.01 0.75 7.35
N PRO A 100 -10.42 0.99 8.54
CA PRO A 100 -11.00 0.57 9.83
C PRO A 100 -12.40 1.13 10.08
N TRP A 101 -12.75 2.28 9.50
CA TRP A 101 -14.08 2.90 9.63
C TRP A 101 -15.13 2.35 8.66
N GLY A 102 -14.80 1.30 7.89
CA GLY A 102 -15.74 0.67 6.96
C GLY A 102 -16.08 1.49 5.71
N ARG A 103 -15.42 2.63 5.51
CA ARG A 103 -15.66 3.52 4.36
C ARG A 103 -14.83 3.11 3.15
N ARG A 104 -15.44 3.03 1.97
CA ARG A 104 -14.71 2.85 0.71
C ARG A 104 -14.03 4.16 0.32
N CYS A 105 -12.69 4.17 0.33
CA CYS A 105 -11.89 5.36 0.00
C CYS A 105 -11.27 5.31 -1.41
N TRP A 106 -11.06 4.11 -1.97
CA TRP A 106 -10.42 3.97 -3.29
C TRP A 106 -11.44 4.08 -4.44
N LYS A 107 -11.27 5.10 -5.28
CA LYS A 107 -12.06 5.31 -6.52
C LYS A 107 -11.27 5.02 -7.80
N GLY A 108 -10.04 4.49 -7.68
CA GLY A 108 -9.15 4.23 -8.81
C GLY A 108 -9.49 2.97 -9.61
N PRO A 109 -8.64 2.60 -10.58
CA PRO A 109 -8.91 1.54 -11.56
C PRO A 109 -9.17 0.15 -10.97
N TRP A 110 -8.54 -0.16 -9.84
CA TRP A 110 -8.61 -1.46 -9.16
C TRP A 110 -9.69 -1.55 -8.08
N ARG A 111 -10.70 -0.66 -8.11
CA ARG A 111 -11.92 -0.82 -7.29
C ARG A 111 -12.73 -2.02 -7.78
N GLU A 112 -13.66 -2.51 -6.95
CA GLU A 112 -14.63 -3.54 -7.37
C GLU A 112 -15.34 -3.15 -8.68
N GLY A 113 -15.31 -4.04 -9.68
CA GLY A 113 -15.84 -3.79 -11.03
C GLY A 113 -15.08 -2.72 -11.84
N GLY A 114 -13.94 -2.24 -11.35
CA GLY A 114 -13.14 -1.21 -11.99
C GLY A 114 -12.45 -1.66 -13.29
N PRO A 115 -12.04 -0.71 -14.15
CA PRO A 115 -11.43 -1.03 -15.45
C PRO A 115 -10.03 -1.66 -15.33
N GLY A 116 -9.39 -1.61 -14.16
CA GLY A 116 -8.09 -2.25 -13.91
C GLY A 116 -8.15 -3.75 -14.16
N TRP A 117 -9.23 -4.41 -13.71
CA TRP A 117 -9.40 -5.85 -13.84
C TRP A 117 -9.47 -6.35 -15.29
N LYS A 118 -9.91 -5.49 -16.23
CA LYS A 118 -9.97 -5.84 -17.66
C LYS A 118 -8.59 -5.92 -18.33
N GLN A 119 -7.54 -5.47 -17.65
CA GLN A 119 -6.15 -5.56 -18.13
C GLN A 119 -5.51 -6.91 -17.82
N LEU A 120 -6.18 -7.74 -17.01
CA LEU A 120 -5.72 -9.08 -16.73
C LEU A 120 -6.10 -9.99 -17.90
N ASP A 121 -5.17 -10.83 -18.31
CA ASP A 121 -5.43 -11.81 -19.35
C ASP A 121 -6.54 -12.75 -18.84
N PRO A 122 -7.61 -12.94 -19.62
CA PRO A 122 -8.64 -13.89 -19.24
C PRO A 122 -7.98 -15.27 -19.21
N VAL A 123 -8.05 -15.92 -18.04
CA VAL A 123 -7.55 -17.27 -17.73
C VAL A 123 -6.15 -17.31 -17.09
N VAL A 124 -6.16 -17.39 -15.75
CA VAL A 124 -5.58 -18.54 -15.03
C VAL A 124 -6.72 -19.27 -14.36
#